data_AF-A0A4R0ULK0-F1
#
_entry.id   AF-A0A4R0ULK0-F1
#
_cell.length_a   1.000
_cell.length_b   1.000
_cell.length_c   1.000
_cell.angle_alpha   90.00
_cell.angle_beta   90.00
_cell.angle_gamma   90.00
#
_symmetry.space_group_name_H-M   'P 1'
#
loop_
_entity.id
_entity.type
_entity.pdbx_description
1 polymer ?
#
loop_
_entity_poly.entity_id
_entity_poly.type
_entity_poly.pdbx_seq_one_letter_code
_entity_poly.pdbx_strand_id
1 'polypeptide(L)'
;MDRTEIAALVITCVLIVMDYLTGLAKSVVNKDIDSTKMRDGLWHKAAYVAVIVLAEIIEHGQEAVDLGFAVPLIVPTCVYIVLTETASILENLSQINPELAVSPVMQLFRSTKDTTRNGAKSGKGAE
;
A
#
# COMPACT_ATOMS: atom_id res chain seq x y z
N MET A 1 -2.75 20.15 11.98
CA MET A 1 -2.97 19.54 10.66
C MET A 1 -3.17 20.56 9.55
N ASP A 2 -2.29 20.50 8.56
CA ASP A 2 -2.35 21.34 7.37
C ASP A 2 -3.33 20.77 6.30
N ARG A 3 -3.53 21.51 5.20
CA ARG A 3 -4.40 21.04 4.11
C ARG A 3 -3.85 19.79 3.40
N THR A 4 -2.53 19.63 3.38
CA THR A 4 -1.83 18.58 2.63
C THR A 4 -1.97 17.24 3.35
N GLU A 5 -1.78 17.22 4.65
CA GLU A 5 -2.00 16.10 5.58
C GLU A 5 -3.44 15.64 5.52
N ILE A 6 -4.41 16.56 5.61
CA ILE A 6 -5.84 16.20 5.49
C ILE A 6 -6.11 15.53 4.14
N ALA A 7 -5.61 16.11 3.04
CA ALA A 7 -5.79 15.53 1.72
C ALA A 7 -5.12 14.14 1.61
N ALA A 8 -3.90 14.01 2.12
CA ALA A 8 -3.16 12.75 2.11
C ALA A 8 -3.91 11.65 2.88
N LEU A 9 -4.36 11.93 4.11
CA LEU A 9 -5.14 11.00 4.93
C LEU A 9 -6.43 10.56 4.24
N VAL A 10 -7.18 11.50 3.67
CA VAL A 10 -8.43 11.19 2.97
C VAL A 10 -8.17 10.28 1.77
N ILE A 11 -7.17 10.62 0.94
CA ILE A 11 -6.80 9.81 -0.23
C ILE A 11 -6.37 8.41 0.21
N THR A 12 -5.51 8.31 1.24
CA THR A 12 -5.03 7.03 1.78
C THR A 12 -6.19 6.17 2.29
N CYS A 13 -7.09 6.73 3.09
CA CYS A 13 -8.27 6.01 3.59
C CYS A 13 -9.17 5.52 2.45
N VAL A 14 -9.43 6.35 1.44
CA VAL A 14 -10.23 5.96 0.27
C VAL A 14 -9.57 4.79 -0.47
N LEU A 15 -8.25 4.83 -0.67
CA LEU A 15 -7.53 3.75 -1.36
C LEU A 15 -7.51 2.44 -0.56
N ILE A 16 -7.34 2.49 0.76
CA ILE A 16 -7.42 1.29 1.62
C ILE A 16 -8.80 0.62 1.46
N VAL A 17 -9.87 1.41 1.50
CA VAL A 17 -11.24 0.89 1.33
C VAL A 17 -11.43 0.33 -0.09
N MET A 18 -10.98 1.06 -1.11
CA MET A 18 -11.06 0.61 -2.50
C MET A 18 -10.29 -0.70 -2.73
N ASP A 19 -9.11 -0.85 -2.14
CA ASP A 19 -8.33 -2.07 -2.25
C ASP A 19 -9.03 -3.27 -1.62
N TYR A 20 -9.59 -3.09 -0.41
CA TYR A 20 -10.38 -4.16 0.20
C TYR A 20 -11.57 -4.57 -0.68
N LEU A 21 -12.29 -3.60 -1.24
CA LEU A 21 -13.44 -3.86 -2.12
C LEU A 21 -13.01 -4.56 -3.43
N THR A 22 -11.92 -4.14 -4.05
CA THR A 22 -11.39 -4.81 -5.26
C THR A 22 -10.85 -6.20 -4.96
N GLY A 23 -10.23 -6.40 -3.79
CA GLY A 23 -9.79 -7.70 -3.30
C GLY A 23 -10.95 -8.67 -3.08
N LEU A 24 -12.05 -8.18 -2.49
CA LEU A 24 -13.31 -8.94 -2.36
C LEU A 24 -13.89 -9.26 -3.75
N ALA A 25 -14.01 -8.27 -4.64
CA ALA A 25 -14.53 -8.48 -5.99
C ALA A 25 -13.74 -9.55 -6.75
N LYS A 26 -12.39 -9.52 -6.65
CA LYS A 26 -11.51 -10.55 -7.20
C LYS A 26 -11.85 -11.94 -6.66
N SER A 27 -11.98 -12.09 -5.33
CA SER A 27 -12.32 -13.38 -4.72
C SER A 27 -13.69 -13.90 -5.16
N VAL A 28 -14.67 -13.01 -5.37
CA VAL A 28 -16.00 -13.36 -5.91
C VAL A 28 -15.89 -13.87 -7.35
N VAL A 29 -15.20 -13.13 -8.23
CA VAL A 29 -15.01 -13.50 -9.64
C VAL A 29 -14.30 -14.85 -9.77
N ASN A 30 -13.26 -15.06 -8.96
CA ASN A 30 -12.48 -16.30 -8.96
C ASN A 30 -13.14 -17.47 -8.21
N LYS A 31 -14.33 -17.26 -7.60
CA LYS A 31 -15.03 -18.24 -6.77
C LYS A 31 -14.16 -18.80 -5.63
N ASP A 32 -13.25 -17.99 -5.10
CA ASP A 32 -12.31 -18.31 -4.02
C ASP A 32 -12.56 -17.38 -2.82
N ILE A 33 -13.83 -17.32 -2.38
CA ILE A 33 -14.19 -16.58 -1.18
C ILE A 33 -13.83 -17.44 0.02
N ASP A 34 -12.78 -17.03 0.71
CA ASP A 34 -12.35 -17.61 1.98
C ASP A 34 -12.36 -16.51 3.05
N SER A 35 -13.21 -16.67 4.05
CA SER A 35 -13.37 -15.71 5.15
C SER A 35 -12.09 -15.52 5.97
N THR A 36 -11.23 -16.53 6.06
CA THR A 36 -9.92 -16.43 6.71
C THR A 36 -9.00 -15.53 5.89
N LYS A 37 -8.88 -15.79 4.58
CA LYS A 37 -8.07 -14.94 3.67
C LYS A 37 -8.56 -13.49 3.69
N MET A 38 -9.88 -13.28 3.67
CA MET A 38 -10.46 -11.93 3.72
C MET A 38 -10.20 -11.21 5.04
N ARG A 39 -10.29 -11.92 6.17
CA ARG A 39 -10.00 -11.36 7.49
C ARG A 39 -8.52 -11.02 7.63
N ASP A 40 -7.64 -11.89 7.15
CA ASP A 40 -6.20 -11.65 7.16
C ASP A 40 -5.85 -10.43 6.29
N GLY A 41 -6.47 -10.33 5.10
CA GLY A 41 -6.39 -9.14 4.26
C GLY A 41 -6.84 -7.86 4.99
N LEU A 42 -7.96 -7.91 5.71
CA LEU A 42 -8.45 -6.79 6.50
C LEU A 42 -7.50 -6.40 7.64
N TRP A 43 -6.89 -7.37 8.33
CA TRP A 43 -5.90 -7.10 9.37
C TRP A 43 -4.65 -6.41 8.82
N HIS A 44 -4.19 -6.79 7.63
CA HIS A 44 -3.09 -6.07 6.96
C HIS A 44 -3.45 -4.61 6.68
N LYS A 45 -4.69 -4.32 6.26
CA LYS A 45 -5.17 -2.94 6.06
C LYS A 45 -5.33 -2.17 7.37
N ALA A 46 -5.83 -2.83 8.41
CA ALA A 46 -5.93 -2.24 9.74
C ALA A 46 -4.55 -1.86 10.30
N ALA A 47 -3.51 -2.64 10.00
CA ALA A 47 -2.14 -2.29 10.36
C ALA A 47 -1.67 -0.98 9.69
N TYR A 48 -2.04 -0.72 8.44
CA TYR A 48 -1.75 0.57 7.79
C TYR A 48 -2.45 1.73 8.48
N VAL A 49 -3.71 1.56 8.90
CA VAL A 49 -4.42 2.57 9.69
C VAL A 49 -3.72 2.81 11.03
N ALA A 50 -3.26 1.76 11.70
CA ALA A 50 -2.50 1.90 12.95
C ALA A 50 -1.18 2.65 12.76
N VAL A 51 -0.48 2.44 11.64
CA VAL A 51 0.75 3.17 11.30
C VAL A 51 0.46 4.65 11.04
N ILE A 52 -0.65 5.00 10.38
CA ILE A 52 -1.08 6.40 10.22
C ILE A 52 -1.34 7.05 11.57
N VAL A 53 -2.07 6.38 12.46
CA VAL A 53 -2.34 6.88 13.83
C VAL A 53 -1.04 7.04 14.62
N LEU A 54 -0.08 6.14 14.45
CA LEU A 54 1.24 6.27 15.08
C LEU A 54 2.00 7.49 14.55
N ALA A 55 1.97 7.72 13.23
CA ALA A 55 2.60 8.90 12.62
C ALA A 55 1.98 10.20 13.16
N GLU A 56 0.65 10.26 13.26
CA GLU A 56 -0.08 11.38 13.88
C GLU A 56 0.36 11.66 15.32
N ILE A 57 0.46 10.61 16.15
CA ILE A 57 0.88 10.74 17.54
C ILE A 57 2.30 11.26 17.66
N ILE A 58 3.23 10.75 16.85
CA ILE A 58 4.64 11.15 16.92
C ILE A 58 4.81 12.57 16.38
N GLU A 59 4.21 12.88 15.22
CA GLU A 59 4.38 14.18 14.56
C GLU A 59 3.74 15.34 15.32
N HIS A 60 2.62 15.12 16.01
CA HIS A 60 2.07 16.15 16.91
C HIS A 60 2.70 16.09 18.31
N GLY A 61 3.10 14.90 18.76
CA GLY A 61 3.71 14.70 20.08
C GLY A 61 5.08 15.36 20.24
N GLN A 62 5.84 15.53 19.15
CA GLN A 62 7.11 16.25 19.16
C GLN A 62 6.98 17.74 19.53
N GLU A 63 5.79 18.33 19.43
CA GLU A 63 5.55 19.70 19.92
C GLU A 63 5.57 19.77 21.47
N ALA A 64 5.21 18.66 22.12
CA ALA A 64 5.15 18.57 23.59
C ALA A 64 6.49 18.16 24.22
N VAL A 65 7.34 17.49 23.44
CA VAL A 65 8.68 17.04 23.85
C VAL A 65 9.65 17.76 22.94
N ASP A 66 10.17 18.93 23.33
CA ASP A 66 11.07 19.72 22.48
C ASP A 66 12.31 18.89 22.07
N LEU A 67 12.24 18.28 20.89
CA LEU A 67 13.29 17.41 20.33
C LEU A 67 14.41 18.22 19.65
N GLY A 68 14.24 19.54 19.48
CA GLY A 68 15.15 20.40 18.73
C GLY A 68 15.06 20.27 17.20
N PHE A 69 14.13 19.46 16.70
CA PHE A 69 13.82 19.32 15.27
C PHE A 69 12.39 18.79 15.09
N ALA A 70 11.79 19.06 13.93
CA ALA A 70 10.48 18.53 13.53
C ALA A 70 10.65 17.50 12.41
N VAL A 71 10.04 16.32 12.56
CA VAL A 71 10.01 15.28 11.53
C VAL A 71 8.60 15.18 10.95
N PRO A 72 8.40 15.42 9.64
CA PRO A 72 7.12 15.20 8.99
C PRO A 72 6.94 13.70 8.70
N LEU A 73 5.95 13.06 9.33
CA LEU A 73 5.72 11.61 9.28
C LEU A 73 4.40 11.24 8.59
N ILE A 74 3.35 12.04 8.75
CA ILE A 74 2.00 11.79 8.22
C ILE A 74 2.05 11.70 6.70
N VAL A 75 2.59 12.71 6.03
CA VAL A 75 2.61 12.76 4.55
C VAL A 75 3.45 11.62 3.96
N PRO A 76 4.71 11.36 4.38
CA PRO A 76 5.49 10.23 3.87
C PRO A 76 4.83 8.87 4.12
N THR A 77 4.22 8.69 5.30
CA THR A 77 3.47 7.47 5.64
C THR A 77 2.29 7.27 4.68
N CYS A 78 1.50 8.32 4.45
CA CYS A 78 0.38 8.29 3.52
C CYS A 78 0.83 7.97 2.10
N VAL A 79 1.92 8.58 1.61
CA VAL A 79 2.49 8.31 0.28
C VAL A 79 2.88 6.84 0.13
N TYR A 80 3.57 6.28 1.12
CA TYR A 80 3.95 4.86 1.11
C TYR A 80 2.73 3.94 1.00
N ILE A 81 1.69 4.20 1.80
CA ILE A 81 0.47 3.40 1.79
C ILE A 81 -0.27 3.58 0.46
N VAL A 82 -0.42 4.80 -0.05
CA VAL A 82 -1.06 5.11 -1.35
C VAL A 82 -0.42 4.30 -2.47
N LEU A 83 0.91 4.26 -2.54
CA LEU A 83 1.63 3.48 -3.56
C LEU A 83 1.36 1.98 -3.41
N THR A 84 1.36 1.47 -2.18
CA THR A 84 1.13 0.07 -1.87
C THR A 84 -0.31 -0.37 -2.20
N GLU A 85 -1.30 0.43 -1.80
CA GLU A 85 -2.71 0.21 -2.12
C GLU A 85 -2.97 0.30 -3.62
N THR A 86 -2.35 1.27 -4.31
CA THR A 86 -2.48 1.38 -5.77
C THR A 86 -1.96 0.12 -6.48
N ALA A 87 -0.80 -0.40 -6.08
CA ALA A 87 -0.25 -1.63 -6.65
C ALA A 87 -1.18 -2.84 -6.39
N SER A 88 -1.74 -2.94 -5.19
CA SER A 88 -2.69 -4.01 -4.82
C SER A 88 -4.01 -3.92 -5.60
N ILE A 89 -4.58 -2.72 -5.76
CA ILE A 89 -5.78 -2.48 -6.57
C ILE A 89 -5.54 -2.91 -8.01
N LEU A 90 -4.41 -2.51 -8.60
CA LEU A 90 -4.04 -2.88 -9.96
C LEU A 90 -3.92 -4.40 -10.12
N GLU A 91 -3.30 -5.09 -9.15
CA GLU A 91 -3.24 -6.55 -9.14
C GLU A 91 -4.65 -7.17 -9.10
N ASN A 92 -5.52 -6.69 -8.21
CA ASN A 92 -6.90 -7.17 -8.09
C ASN A 92 -7.69 -6.95 -9.40
N LEU A 93 -7.59 -5.75 -9.99
CA LEU A 93 -8.26 -5.40 -11.24
C LEU A 93 -7.75 -6.23 -12.43
N SER A 94 -6.46 -6.57 -12.49
CA SER A 94 -5.93 -7.43 -13.55
C SER A 94 -6.46 -8.87 -13.51
N GLN A 95 -6.80 -9.36 -12.31
CA GLN A 95 -7.41 -10.68 -12.15
C GLN A 95 -8.90 -10.66 -12.47
N ILE A 96 -9.58 -9.54 -12.19
CA ILE A 96 -11.00 -9.32 -12.55
C ILE A 96 -11.16 -9.13 -14.06
N ASN A 97 -10.29 -8.32 -14.67
CA ASN A 97 -10.27 -8.04 -16.10
C ASN A 97 -8.85 -8.24 -16.68
N PRO A 98 -8.57 -9.43 -17.25
CA PRO A 98 -7.26 -9.76 -17.81
C PRO A 98 -6.79 -8.82 -18.93
N GLU A 99 -7.68 -8.13 -19.63
CA GLU A 99 -7.30 -7.18 -20.69
C GLU A 99 -6.53 -5.98 -20.12
N LEU A 100 -6.79 -5.61 -18.85
CA LEU A 100 -6.03 -4.58 -18.15
C LEU A 100 -4.59 -5.00 -17.88
N ALA A 101 -4.29 -6.30 -17.83
CA ALA A 101 -2.95 -6.82 -17.57
C ALA A 101 -1.96 -6.48 -18.69
N VAL A 102 -2.46 -6.20 -19.90
CA VAL A 102 -1.67 -5.85 -21.10
C VAL A 102 -1.55 -4.32 -21.27
N SER A 103 -2.24 -3.54 -20.45
CA SER A 103 -2.28 -2.08 -20.56
C SER A 103 -0.91 -1.41 -20.27
N PRO A 104 -0.62 -0.26 -20.90
CA PRO A 104 0.60 0.52 -20.63
C PRO A 104 0.78 0.88 -19.15
N VAL A 105 -0.33 1.11 -18.44
CA VAL A 105 -0.35 1.37 -17.00
C VAL A 105 0.21 0.18 -16.25
N MET A 106 -0.26 -1.04 -16.52
CA MET A 106 0.22 -2.24 -15.83
C MET A 106 1.70 -2.56 -16.12
N GLN A 107 2.18 -2.25 -17.32
CA GLN A 107 3.59 -2.43 -17.71
C GLN A 107 4.54 -1.50 -16.93
N LEU A 108 4.09 -0.27 -16.63
CA LEU A 108 4.84 0.66 -15.77
C LEU A 108 5.07 0.09 -14.37
N PHE A 109 4.06 -0.58 -13.79
CA PHE A 109 4.15 -1.18 -12.45
C PHE A 109 4.87 -2.54 -12.41
N ARG A 110 4.90 -3.31 -13.50
CA ARG A 110 5.63 -4.59 -13.57
C ARG A 110 7.14 -4.42 -13.61
N SER A 111 7.63 -3.32 -14.19
CA SER A 111 9.06 -3.06 -14.40
C SER A 111 9.91 -3.03 -13.12
N THR A 112 9.29 -2.89 -11.93
CA THR A 112 10.01 -2.92 -10.64
C THR A 112 10.20 -4.34 -10.08
N LYS A 113 9.37 -5.33 -10.47
CA LYS A 113 9.42 -6.68 -9.88
C LYS A 113 10.59 -7.53 -10.40
N ASP A 114 11.12 -7.22 -11.58
CA ASP A 114 12.20 -8.00 -12.21
C ASP A 114 13.61 -7.58 -11.77
N THR A 115 13.82 -6.34 -11.30
CA THR A 115 15.14 -5.89 -10.86
C THR A 115 15.59 -6.57 -9.56
N THR A 116 14.67 -6.93 -8.65
CA THR A 116 15.02 -7.58 -7.38
C THR A 116 15.33 -9.08 -7.53
N ARG A 117 14.87 -9.74 -8.59
CA ARG A 117 15.09 -11.19 -8.80
C ARG A 117 16.45 -11.52 -9.41
N ASN A 118 17.04 -10.61 -10.19
CA ASN A 118 18.34 -10.84 -10.84
C ASN A 118 19.56 -10.51 -9.97
N GLY A 119 19.42 -9.70 -8.91
CA GLY A 119 20.52 -9.42 -7.97
C GLY A 119 20.88 -10.61 -7.04
N ALA A 120 19.93 -11.49 -6.76
CA ALA A 120 20.13 -12.62 -5.84
C ALA A 120 20.83 -13.85 -6.48
N LYS A 121 20.95 -13.89 -7.82
CA LYS A 121 21.58 -15.01 -8.54
C LYS A 121 23.07 -14.83 -8.85
N SER A 122 23.66 -13.65 -8.61
CA SER A 122 25.06 -13.38 -8.97
C SER A 122 26.06 -13.53 -7.81
N GLY A 123 25.62 -13.86 -6.59
CA GLY A 123 26.47 -13.91 -5.39
C GLY A 123 26.88 -15.31 -4.90
N LYS A 124 26.49 -16.39 -5.58
CA LYS A 124 26.90 -17.77 -5.24
C LYS A 124 27.57 -18.40 -6.46
N GLY A 125 28.81 -18.01 -6.70
CA GLY A 125 29.59 -18.48 -7.83
C GLY A 125 30.92 -17.76 -7.97
N ALA A 126 31.65 -17.62 -6.87
CA ALA A 126 33.10 -17.40 -6.90
C ALA A 126 33.64 -17.95 -5.58
N GLU A 127 34.57 -18.89 -5.75
CA GLU A 127 35.31 -19.62 -4.72
C GLU A 127 36.16 -18.69 -3.83
#